data_AF-A0A3G6YIT3-F1
#
_entry.id   AF-A0A3G6YIT3-F1
#
_cell.length_a   1.000
_cell.length_b   1.000
_cell.length_c   1.000
_cell.angle_alpha   90.00
_cell.angle_beta   90.00
_cell.angle_gamma   90.00
#
_symmetry.space_group_name_H-M   'P 1'
#
loop_
_entity.id
_entity.type
_entity.pdbx_description
1 polymer ?
#
loop_
_entity_poly.entity_id
_entity_poly.type
_entity_poly.pdbx_seq_one_letter_code
_entity_poly.pdbx_strand_id
1 'polypeptide(L)'
;MSAFDKQEGGDHYKKLAIGPTEYSLANGLDAGQSAIIKYVTRFKDKNGLQDLKKARHTIDLLIEHYYPEDSGDVPLAILEATQNKPESHKLLSQGGFVNDDACARKPTTFLNRNR
;
A
#
# COMPACT_ATOMS: atom_id res chain seq x y z
N MET A 1 1.15 3.94 31.91
CA MET A 1 2.38 3.69 31.13
C MET A 1 2.02 2.76 29.99
N SER A 2 2.34 3.13 28.77
CA SER A 2 2.12 2.30 27.59
C SER A 2 3.20 1.21 27.49
N ALA A 3 2.91 0.11 26.81
CA ALA A 3 3.92 -0.91 26.50
C ALA A 3 5.06 -0.34 25.63
N PHE A 4 4.78 0.71 24.83
CA PHE A 4 5.78 1.39 24.00
C PHE A 4 6.80 2.21 24.81
N ASP A 5 6.45 2.63 26.01
CA ASP A 5 7.35 3.39 26.91
C ASP A 5 8.35 2.47 27.63
N LYS A 6 8.07 1.16 27.64
CA LYS A 6 8.84 0.16 28.37
C LYS A 6 9.63 -0.71 27.40
N GLN A 7 10.95 -0.51 27.38
CA GLN A 7 11.88 -1.46 26.76
C GLN A 7 12.38 -2.45 27.81
N GLU A 8 12.18 -3.75 27.57
CA GLU A 8 12.78 -4.83 28.34
C GLU A 8 14.20 -5.11 27.84
N GLY A 9 15.21 -4.74 28.64
CA GLY A 9 16.63 -4.96 28.36
C GLY A 9 17.28 -3.94 27.41
N GLY A 10 18.43 -3.38 27.81
CA GLY A 10 19.15 -2.32 27.09
C GLY A 10 18.43 -0.97 27.07
N ASP A 11 18.96 0.00 26.31
CA ASP A 11 18.45 1.38 26.25
C ASP A 11 18.36 1.98 24.83
N HIS A 12 18.63 1.18 23.80
CA HIS A 12 18.81 1.62 22.40
C HIS A 12 17.56 2.15 21.69
N TYR A 13 16.34 1.95 22.22
CA TYR A 13 15.12 2.54 21.65
C TYR A 13 14.54 3.68 22.50
N LYS A 14 14.91 3.78 23.78
CA LYS A 14 14.41 4.83 24.69
C LYS A 14 14.86 6.25 24.32
N LYS A 15 15.90 6.36 23.51
CA LYS A 15 16.49 7.63 23.04
C LYS A 15 15.82 8.15 21.77
N LEU A 16 14.97 7.35 21.14
CA LEU A 16 14.35 7.69 19.87
C LEU A 16 13.07 8.48 20.10
N ALA A 17 12.79 9.42 19.19
CA ALA A 17 11.51 10.13 19.18
C ALA A 17 10.32 9.19 18.89
N ILE A 18 10.53 8.18 18.04
CA ILE A 18 9.54 7.14 17.69
C ILE A 18 10.26 5.79 17.67
N GLY A 19 9.68 4.78 18.32
CA GLY A 19 10.23 3.43 18.32
C GLY A 19 10.06 2.73 16.96
N PRO A 20 10.97 1.84 16.55
CA PRO A 20 10.88 1.16 15.25
C PRO A 20 9.61 0.29 15.13
N THR A 21 9.15 -0.33 16.21
CA THR A 21 7.89 -1.09 16.24
C THR A 21 6.68 -0.19 16.06
N GLU A 22 6.66 0.96 16.73
CA GLU A 22 5.55 1.92 16.63
C GLU A 22 5.44 2.49 15.22
N TYR A 23 6.57 2.91 14.62
CA TYR A 23 6.62 3.34 13.23
C TYR A 23 6.10 2.25 12.28
N SER A 24 6.49 1.00 12.49
CA SER A 24 6.09 -0.10 11.62
C SER A 24 4.60 -0.41 11.69
N LEU A 25 4.02 -0.40 12.90
CA LEU A 25 2.59 -0.59 13.11
C LEU A 25 1.78 0.56 12.51
N ALA A 26 2.24 1.81 12.69
CA ALA A 26 1.55 2.99 12.17
C ALA A 26 1.50 3.03 10.63
N ASN A 27 2.49 2.44 9.95
CA ASN A 27 2.59 2.43 8.49
C ASN A 27 2.19 1.09 7.85
N GLY A 28 1.75 0.10 8.64
CA GLY A 28 1.32 -1.20 8.12
C GLY A 28 2.45 -1.99 7.43
N LEU A 29 3.69 -1.86 7.92
CA LEU A 29 4.85 -2.49 7.30
C LEU A 29 4.87 -4.00 7.53
N ASP A 30 5.39 -4.74 6.56
CA ASP A 30 5.59 -6.18 6.70
C ASP A 30 6.71 -6.52 7.70
N ALA A 31 6.83 -7.80 8.06
CA ALA A 31 7.80 -8.26 9.05
C ALA A 31 9.25 -8.00 8.64
N GLY A 32 9.57 -8.10 7.34
CA GLY A 32 10.89 -7.82 6.78
C GLY A 32 11.20 -6.32 6.80
N GLN A 33 10.29 -5.48 6.33
CA GLN A 33 10.41 -4.01 6.39
C GLN A 33 10.63 -3.52 7.84
N SER A 34 9.82 -4.04 8.78
CA SER A 34 9.94 -3.74 10.21
C SER A 34 11.30 -4.16 10.77
N ALA A 35 11.82 -5.33 10.35
CA ALA A 35 13.13 -5.81 10.77
C ALA A 35 14.28 -4.94 10.24
N ILE A 36 14.18 -4.45 9.00
CA ILE A 36 15.17 -3.53 8.40
C ILE A 36 15.26 -2.26 9.23
N ILE A 37 14.13 -1.59 9.50
CA ILE A 37 14.09 -0.35 10.28
C ILE A 37 14.68 -0.60 11.68
N LYS A 38 14.32 -1.69 12.33
CA LYS A 38 14.89 -2.09 13.61
C LYS A 38 16.42 -2.20 13.57
N TYR A 39 16.99 -2.83 12.55
CA TYR A 39 18.44 -3.01 12.43
C TYR A 39 19.17 -1.70 12.06
N VAL A 40 18.61 -0.90 11.15
CA VAL A 40 19.16 0.38 10.70
C VAL A 40 19.07 1.45 11.78
N THR A 41 18.08 1.39 12.67
CA THR A 41 17.97 2.34 13.77
C THR A 41 18.91 1.97 14.92
N ARG A 42 19.11 0.68 15.22
CA ARG A 42 19.84 0.23 16.42
C ARG A 42 21.34 0.02 16.25
N PHE A 43 21.88 0.03 15.03
CA PHE A 43 23.25 -0.45 14.78
C PHE A 43 24.31 0.33 15.58
N LYS A 44 24.11 1.64 15.80
CA LYS A 44 25.06 2.48 16.55
C LYS A 44 25.15 2.10 18.02
N ASP A 45 24.04 1.64 18.60
CA ASP A 45 23.90 1.43 20.05
C ASP A 45 23.99 -0.04 20.48
N LYS A 46 23.97 -1.00 19.53
CA LYS A 46 23.91 -2.44 19.86
C LYS A 46 24.99 -3.31 19.21
N ASN A 47 24.84 -3.69 17.93
CA ASN A 47 25.73 -4.68 17.30
C ASN A 47 26.55 -4.13 16.12
N GLY A 48 26.51 -2.83 15.85
CA GLY A 48 27.31 -2.20 14.79
C GLY A 48 27.09 -2.83 13.42
N LEU A 49 28.20 -3.18 12.77
CA LEU A 49 28.23 -3.77 11.42
C LEU A 49 27.34 -5.02 11.29
N GLN A 50 27.18 -5.80 12.35
CA GLN A 50 26.37 -7.03 12.29
C GLN A 50 24.89 -6.71 12.01
N ASP A 51 24.36 -5.63 12.57
CA ASP A 51 22.98 -5.24 12.32
C ASP A 51 22.81 -4.72 10.89
N LEU A 52 23.80 -3.97 10.36
CA LEU A 52 23.79 -3.55 8.96
C LEU A 52 23.82 -4.74 8.00
N LYS A 53 24.61 -5.79 8.31
CA LYS A 53 24.62 -7.03 7.52
C LYS A 53 23.28 -7.75 7.56
N LYS A 54 22.59 -7.76 8.71
CA LYS A 54 21.24 -8.33 8.83
C LYS A 54 20.22 -7.51 8.02
N ALA A 55 20.29 -6.18 8.08
CA ALA A 55 19.44 -5.30 7.28
C ALA A 55 19.60 -5.57 5.79
N ARG A 56 20.85 -5.66 5.30
CA ARG A 56 21.14 -6.00 3.90
C ARG A 56 20.54 -7.34 3.50
N HIS A 57 20.78 -8.38 4.29
CA HIS A 57 20.21 -9.70 4.00
C HIS A 57 18.68 -9.68 3.96
N THR A 58 18.03 -8.94 4.87
CA THR A 58 16.57 -8.80 4.83
C THR A 58 16.09 -8.06 3.58
N ILE A 59 16.84 -7.08 3.08
CA ILE A 59 16.56 -6.43 1.79
C ILE A 59 16.66 -7.45 0.66
N ASP A 60 17.71 -8.27 0.64
CA ASP A 60 17.90 -9.30 -0.39
C ASP A 60 16.69 -10.28 -0.40
N LEU A 61 16.21 -10.70 0.77
CA LEU A 61 15.02 -11.55 0.90
C LEU A 61 13.74 -10.87 0.37
N LEU A 62 13.58 -9.56 0.59
CA LEU A 62 12.43 -8.82 0.05
C LEU A 62 12.53 -8.68 -1.46
N ILE A 63 13.74 -8.48 -1.99
CA ILE A 63 13.97 -8.43 -3.44
C ILE A 63 13.56 -9.77 -4.06
N GLU A 64 14.06 -10.89 -3.53
CA GLU A 64 13.72 -12.23 -4.03
C GLU A 64 12.21 -12.52 -3.96
N HIS A 65 11.53 -12.05 -2.90
CA HIS A 65 10.10 -12.25 -2.73
C HIS A 65 9.23 -11.43 -3.70
N TYR A 66 9.58 -10.15 -3.90
CA TYR A 66 8.76 -9.22 -4.68
C TYR A 66 9.21 -9.06 -6.14
N TYR A 67 10.44 -9.44 -6.49
CA TYR A 67 11.03 -9.26 -7.82
C TYR A 67 11.68 -10.57 -8.29
N PRO A 68 10.90 -11.59 -8.66
CA PRO A 68 11.44 -12.81 -9.24
C PRO A 68 12.16 -12.52 -10.57
N GLU A 69 13.22 -13.29 -10.87
CA GLU A 69 14.22 -13.06 -11.94
C GLU A 69 13.66 -12.79 -13.37
N ASP A 70 12.39 -13.11 -13.63
CA ASP A 70 11.73 -12.93 -14.93
C ASP A 70 10.91 -11.63 -15.06
N SER A 71 10.83 -10.80 -14.00
CA SER A 71 9.87 -9.69 -13.90
C SER A 71 10.42 -8.27 -14.15
N GLY A 72 11.73 -8.09 -14.32
CA GLY A 72 12.35 -6.76 -14.42
C GLY A 72 12.18 -5.92 -13.15
N ASP A 73 12.26 -4.58 -13.24
CA ASP A 73 12.19 -3.66 -12.09
C ASP A 73 10.77 -3.47 -11.50
N VAL A 74 9.83 -4.37 -11.80
CA VAL A 74 8.40 -4.22 -11.47
C VAL A 74 8.00 -5.20 -10.36
N PRO A 75 7.43 -4.74 -9.24
CA PRO A 75 7.03 -5.64 -8.15
C PRO A 75 5.91 -6.61 -8.57
N LEU A 76 5.99 -7.85 -8.09
CA LEU A 76 5.05 -8.95 -8.34
C LEU A 76 3.60 -8.57 -8.04
N ALA A 77 3.35 -7.83 -6.96
CA ALA A 77 2.02 -7.38 -6.58
C ALA A 77 1.34 -6.53 -7.66
N ILE A 78 2.10 -5.77 -8.46
CA ILE A 78 1.56 -4.99 -9.58
C ILE A 78 1.23 -5.92 -10.74
N LEU A 79 2.09 -6.89 -11.05
CA LEU A 79 1.84 -7.87 -12.10
C LEU A 79 0.56 -8.67 -11.83
N GLU A 80 0.37 -9.15 -10.61
CA GLU A 80 -0.83 -9.86 -10.20
C GLU A 80 -2.09 -8.99 -10.28
N ALA A 81 -2.01 -7.71 -9.90
CA ALA A 81 -3.13 -6.78 -10.00
C ALA A 81 -3.51 -6.48 -11.46
N THR A 82 -2.55 -6.47 -12.39
CA THR A 82 -2.83 -6.27 -13.82
C THR A 82 -3.51 -7.47 -14.47
N GLN A 83 -3.18 -8.69 -14.06
CA GLN A 83 -3.78 -9.91 -14.62
C GLN A 83 -5.21 -10.16 -14.12
N ASN A 84 -5.55 -9.70 -12.92
CA ASN A 84 -6.86 -9.93 -12.29
C ASN A 84 -7.88 -8.79 -12.52
N LYS A 85 -7.69 -7.93 -13.52
CA LYS A 85 -8.67 -6.86 -13.80
C LYS A 85 -10.01 -7.46 -14.23
N PRO A 86 -11.13 -7.22 -13.51
CA PRO A 86 -12.43 -7.68 -13.97
C PRO A 86 -12.74 -7.01 -15.32
N GLU A 87 -13.08 -7.78 -16.34
CA GLU A 87 -13.53 -7.24 -17.63
C GLU A 87 -14.79 -6.39 -17.44
N SER A 88 -14.63 -5.09 -17.22
CA SER A 88 -15.74 -4.14 -17.11
C SER A 88 -16.26 -3.64 -18.46
N HIS A 89 -15.76 -4.18 -19.58
CA HIS A 89 -16.20 -3.80 -20.93
C HIS A 89 -17.04 -4.90 -21.60
N LYS A 90 -18.19 -5.24 -21.02
CA LYS A 90 -19.23 -6.01 -21.73
C LYS A 90 -20.67 -5.66 -21.38
N LEU A 91 -20.91 -4.41 -20.95
CA LEU A 91 -22.26 -3.87 -20.77
C LEU A 91 -22.41 -2.63 -21.63
N LEU A 92 -22.73 -2.81 -22.91
CA LEU A 92 -23.39 -1.85 -23.81
C LEU A 92 -23.53 -2.50 -25.20
N SER A 93 -24.33 -3.57 -25.31
CA SER A 93 -24.78 -4.06 -26.63
C SER A 93 -26.18 -4.69 -26.64
N GLN A 94 -26.96 -4.58 -25.56
CA GLN A 94 -28.35 -5.04 -25.53
C GLN A 94 -29.30 -3.87 -25.25
N GLY A 95 -29.25 -2.88 -26.13
CA GLY A 95 -30.30 -1.88 -26.29
C GLY A 95 -30.89 -2.06 -27.67
N GLY A 96 -31.83 -3.00 -27.80
CA GLY A 96 -32.61 -3.19 -29.01
C GLY A 96 -33.36 -1.90 -29.35
N PHE A 97 -33.15 -1.45 -30.58
CA PHE A 97 -33.90 -0.41 -31.26
C PHE A 97 -35.40 -0.73 -31.19
N VAL A 98 -36.19 0.11 -30.53
CA VAL A 98 -37.65 0.11 -30.68
C VAL A 98 -38.11 1.53 -30.95
N ASN A 99 -38.27 1.77 -32.25
CA ASN A 99 -38.98 2.80 -33.00
C ASN A 99 -39.59 4.00 -32.27
N ASP A 100 -39.19 5.16 -32.76
CA ASP A 100 -39.94 6.42 -32.75
C ASP A 100 -41.36 6.20 -33.30
N ASP A 101 -42.39 6.43 -32.49
CA ASP A 101 -43.73 6.81 -32.95
C ASP A 101 -44.59 7.28 -31.76
N ALA A 102 -44.46 8.57 -31.40
CA ALA A 102 -45.53 9.37 -30.81
C ALA A 102 -45.14 10.85 -30.79
N CYS A 103 -45.07 11.43 -31.98
CA CYS A 103 -45.34 12.86 -32.16
C CYS A 103 -46.71 13.17 -31.55
N ALA A 104 -46.78 13.98 -30.47
CA ALA A 104 -47.73 15.11 -30.34
C ALA A 104 -47.82 15.71 -28.90
N ARG A 105 -47.58 17.04 -28.84
CA ARG A 105 -48.04 18.06 -27.85
C ARG A 105 -47.33 18.11 -26.48
N LYS A 106 -46.88 19.24 -25.93
CA LYS A 106 -46.65 20.67 -26.28
C LYS A 106 -45.71 21.24 -25.18
N PRO A 107 -44.99 22.35 -25.40
CA PRO A 107 -44.04 22.91 -24.44
C PRO A 107 -44.74 23.84 -23.44
N THR A 108 -44.44 23.71 -22.15
CA THR A 108 -44.78 24.73 -21.14
C THR A 108 -43.55 25.09 -20.31
N THR A 109 -42.86 26.11 -20.82
CA THR A 109 -42.35 27.30 -20.10
C THR A 109 -41.83 27.16 -18.66
N PHE A 110 -40.51 27.37 -18.54
CA PHE A 110 -39.91 28.54 -17.86
C PHE A 110 -40.41 28.88 -16.44
N LEU A 111 -39.61 28.58 -15.41
CA LEU A 111 -39.23 29.57 -14.40
C LEU A 111 -38.07 29.09 -13.52
N ASN A 112 -36.93 29.75 -13.75
CA ASN A 112 -35.79 29.93 -12.87
C ASN A 112 -36.23 30.45 -11.49
N ARG A 113 -35.72 29.86 -10.39
CA ARG A 113 -35.50 30.58 -9.13
C ARG A 113 -34.30 29.99 -8.38
N ASN A 114 -33.18 30.70 -8.49
CA ASN A 114 -32.14 30.76 -7.46
C ASN A 114 -32.73 31.17 -6.10
N ARG A 115 -32.37 30.45 -5.04
CA ARG A 115 -31.78 31.00 -3.80
C ARG A 115 -31.23 29.86 -2.95
#